data_AF-A0A7W1I1U9-F1
#
_entry.id   AF-A0A7W1I1U9-F1
#
_cell.length_a   1.000
_cell.length_b   1.000
_cell.length_c   1.000
_cell.angle_alpha   90.00
_cell.angle_beta   90.00
_cell.angle_gamma   90.00
#
_symmetry.space_group_name_H-M   'P 1'
#
loop_
_entity.id
_entity.type
_entity.pdbx_description
1 polymer ?
#
loop_
_entity_poly.entity_id
_entity_poly.type
_entity_poly.pdbx_seq_one_letter_code
_entity_poly.pdbx_strand_id
1 'polypeptide(L)'
;MNKLARGSITAITLAAAGIALQASSHREAPGITKTPKVDGTDLYMFRSYETGRAGFVTLLANYQPNQDPYGGPNFFMFDEAAVYEIHVDNNGDAREDMTFQFRFQNRNKNIQLTVGDRSVPIPFINIGSIGPGRDDTANLNVEETFRLSVVRGDRRSGDSADVTNAAGGSATFKKPVDRIGDKSIRLNDPTAYNTYANNHIYEVNIPGCAATGARVFVGQRREGFVFNVGETFDLINTNPLGPVDGETNDLADKNVSTLALEVPISCLVRSGEPVIGAWTTSSLGVGVNAGGQTPGAGAGPCPAGQPSAPKPGPTFVPDQTCTGWVTPDHPARRGAGGGVPGGPAARGTQVSRLGNPLVNEVVIGLSGKDPFNASEPANDAQFLGYVTHPTFPVIIQALFGVAPPPTPRNDLVQVFLTGVPGVNQPAGVVPSEMLRLNTSTTAVAAGAQNSLGVIGGDTAGYPNGRRPGDDIVDITLRVAEGILLSPTPGTFPKFTDGAFNNATIAYDPDGNITGNASFRLFRDTFPYLNTPLSPSPKPTHQ
;
A
#
# COMPACT_ATOMS: atom_id res chain seq x y z
N MET A 1 -67.11 -23.57 20.84
CA MET A 1 -65.96 -23.62 21.76
C MET A 1 -64.94 -24.59 21.14
N ASN A 2 -63.93 -24.08 20.42
CA ASN A 2 -62.50 -24.11 20.79
C ASN A 2 -62.00 -25.53 21.19
N LYS A 3 -60.96 -26.12 20.58
CA LYS A 3 -59.65 -25.51 20.27
C LYS A 3 -58.94 -26.22 19.09
N LEU A 4 -58.28 -25.40 18.27
CA LEU A 4 -57.23 -25.77 17.32
C LEU A 4 -55.99 -26.28 18.06
N ALA A 5 -55.35 -27.33 17.53
CA ALA A 5 -54.01 -27.75 17.90
C ALA A 5 -52.98 -26.90 17.13
N ARG A 6 -52.14 -26.17 17.86
CA ARG A 6 -50.99 -25.41 17.35
C ARG A 6 -49.80 -26.36 17.18
N GLY A 7 -49.35 -26.54 15.94
CA GLY A 7 -48.02 -27.07 15.65
C GLY A 7 -46.99 -25.95 15.81
N SER A 8 -46.01 -26.17 16.67
CA SER A 8 -44.91 -25.24 16.93
C SER A 8 -44.00 -25.13 15.70
N ILE A 9 -43.95 -23.94 15.10
CA ILE A 9 -42.91 -23.54 14.15
C ILE A 9 -41.67 -23.21 14.99
N THR A 10 -40.65 -24.07 14.94
CA THR A 10 -39.33 -23.74 15.47
C THR A 10 -38.67 -22.77 14.47
N ALA A 11 -38.77 -21.48 14.77
CA ALA A 11 -37.99 -20.45 14.09
C ALA A 11 -36.51 -20.63 14.46
N ILE A 12 -35.71 -21.09 13.51
CA ILE A 12 -34.24 -20.96 13.58
C ILE A 12 -33.94 -19.49 13.34
N THR A 13 -33.75 -18.74 14.42
CA THR A 13 -33.13 -17.42 14.38
C THR A 13 -31.67 -17.61 14.00
N LEU A 14 -31.34 -17.46 12.70
CA LEU A 14 -30.00 -17.12 12.27
C LEU A 14 -29.68 -15.76 12.90
N ALA A 15 -28.89 -15.75 13.96
CA ALA A 15 -28.22 -14.54 14.40
C ALA A 15 -27.20 -14.20 13.30
N ALA A 16 -27.59 -13.29 12.40
CA ALA A 16 -26.67 -12.60 11.52
C ALA A 16 -25.70 -11.80 12.40
N ALA A 17 -24.58 -12.43 12.77
CA ALA A 17 -23.41 -11.68 13.20
C ALA A 17 -22.96 -10.89 11.97
N GLY A 18 -23.25 -9.60 11.96
CA GLY A 18 -22.78 -8.69 10.93
C GLY A 18 -21.27 -8.79 10.83
N ILE A 19 -20.81 -9.39 9.73
CA ILE A 19 -19.41 -9.32 9.32
C ILE A 19 -19.22 -7.88 8.87
N ALA A 20 -18.41 -7.13 9.61
CA ALA A 20 -17.94 -5.84 9.14
C ALA A 20 -17.08 -6.09 7.90
N LEU A 21 -17.67 -5.89 6.72
CA LEU A 21 -16.98 -5.89 5.43
C LEU A 21 -15.92 -4.77 5.47
N GLN A 22 -14.66 -5.13 5.23
CA GLN A 22 -13.50 -4.24 5.21
C GLN A 22 -12.78 -4.48 3.88
N ALA A 23 -12.74 -3.44 3.05
CA ALA A 23 -12.31 -3.55 1.67
C ALA A 23 -10.77 -3.46 1.49
N SER A 24 -10.19 -4.26 0.58
CA SER A 24 -8.83 -4.23 0.02
C SER A 24 -7.77 -3.68 0.96
N SER A 25 -7.60 -4.36 2.09
CA SER A 25 -6.64 -4.05 3.13
C SER A 25 -6.10 -5.37 3.60
N HIS A 26 -4.79 -5.57 3.79
CA HIS A 26 -4.32 -6.87 4.27
C HIS A 26 -4.82 -7.23 5.68
N ARG A 27 -5.74 -6.45 6.30
CA ARG A 27 -6.58 -6.81 7.45
C ARG A 27 -7.22 -8.20 7.35
N GLU A 28 -7.15 -8.93 6.24
CA GLU A 28 -7.49 -10.36 6.25
C GLU A 28 -6.47 -11.23 7.00
N ALA A 29 -5.25 -10.72 7.24
CA ALA A 29 -4.27 -11.28 8.16
C ALA A 29 -4.59 -10.81 9.59
N PRO A 30 -4.93 -11.71 10.53
CA PRO A 30 -5.31 -11.34 11.90
C PRO A 30 -4.30 -10.43 12.61
N GLY A 31 -3.00 -10.53 12.29
CA GLY A 31 -1.95 -9.69 12.86
C GLY A 31 -2.09 -8.21 12.49
N ILE A 32 -2.24 -7.89 11.20
CA ILE A 32 -2.21 -6.50 10.71
C ILE A 32 -3.49 -5.72 11.07
N THR A 33 -4.61 -6.41 11.33
CA THR A 33 -5.87 -5.77 11.79
C THR A 33 -5.71 -4.87 13.02
N LYS A 34 -4.69 -5.14 13.83
CA LYS A 34 -4.36 -4.46 15.09
C LYS A 34 -3.33 -3.35 14.91
N THR A 35 -2.71 -3.26 13.74
CA THR A 35 -1.64 -2.30 13.42
C THR A 35 -1.87 -1.68 12.04
N PRO A 36 -2.99 -0.96 11.82
CA PRO A 36 -3.41 -0.51 10.49
C PRO A 36 -2.44 0.49 9.84
N LYS A 37 -1.60 1.17 10.62
CA LYS A 37 -0.59 2.11 10.12
C LYS A 37 0.52 1.45 9.29
N VAL A 38 0.71 0.15 9.45
CA VAL A 38 1.74 -0.64 8.76
C VAL A 38 1.17 -1.60 7.73
N ASP A 39 -0.13 -1.47 7.44
CA ASP A 39 -0.86 -2.25 6.45
C ASP A 39 -0.47 -1.81 5.03
N GLY A 40 0.29 -2.63 4.31
CA GLY A 40 0.58 -2.44 2.89
C GLY A 40 -0.62 -2.85 2.04
N THR A 41 -0.82 -2.22 0.89
CA THR A 41 -2.01 -2.48 0.04
C THR A 41 -1.61 -2.82 -1.38
N ASP A 42 -0.68 -2.05 -1.94
CA ASP A 42 -0.27 -2.16 -3.33
C ASP A 42 1.20 -1.87 -3.52
N LEU A 43 1.84 -2.68 -4.36
CA LEU A 43 3.11 -2.35 -4.97
C LEU A 43 2.90 -2.13 -6.48
N TYR A 44 3.51 -1.07 -7.00
CA TYR A 44 3.64 -0.80 -8.42
C TYR A 44 5.13 -0.72 -8.75
N MET A 45 5.54 -1.38 -9.83
CA MET A 45 6.91 -1.32 -10.34
C MET A 45 6.85 -1.28 -11.86
N PHE A 46 7.27 -0.18 -12.47
CA PHE A 46 7.21 -0.03 -13.92
C PHE A 46 8.30 0.90 -14.42
N ARG A 47 8.69 0.73 -15.68
CA ARG A 47 9.57 1.70 -16.33
C ARG A 47 8.80 3.01 -16.53
N SER A 48 9.38 4.12 -16.09
CA SER A 48 8.72 5.43 -16.11
C SER A 48 8.29 5.81 -17.52
N TYR A 49 7.01 6.18 -17.67
CA TYR A 49 6.39 6.56 -18.94
C TYR A 49 6.20 8.08 -19.10
N GLU A 50 6.73 8.88 -18.16
CA GLU A 50 6.83 10.34 -18.31
C GLU A 50 7.82 10.68 -19.43
N THR A 51 7.49 11.67 -20.25
CA THR A 51 8.37 12.15 -21.33
C THR A 51 9.75 12.52 -20.78
N GLY A 52 10.81 11.98 -21.39
CA GLY A 52 12.19 12.21 -20.95
C GLY A 52 12.65 11.36 -19.75
N ARG A 53 11.77 10.49 -19.21
CA ARG A 53 12.07 9.63 -18.05
C ARG A 53 12.23 8.15 -18.39
N ALA A 54 12.39 7.81 -19.66
CA ALA A 54 12.58 6.43 -20.09
C ALA A 54 13.83 5.75 -19.49
N GLY A 55 14.79 6.48 -18.93
CA GLY A 55 15.95 5.90 -18.22
C GLY A 55 15.68 5.43 -16.79
N PHE A 56 14.43 5.48 -16.32
CA PHE A 56 14.07 5.29 -14.90
C PHE A 56 13.02 4.19 -14.69
N VAL A 57 13.04 3.62 -13.49
CA VAL A 57 11.97 2.77 -12.94
C VAL A 57 11.28 3.53 -11.83
N THR A 58 9.95 3.49 -11.83
CA THR A 58 9.12 3.96 -10.74
C THR A 58 8.71 2.79 -9.85
N LEU A 59 8.86 2.98 -8.54
CA LEU A 59 8.42 2.08 -7.47
C LEU A 59 7.41 2.85 -6.60
N LEU A 60 6.19 2.35 -6.46
CA LEU A 60 5.17 2.95 -5.59
C LEU A 60 4.69 1.88 -4.60
N ALA A 61 4.86 2.12 -3.31
CA ALA A 61 4.31 1.26 -2.26
C ALA A 61 3.23 2.02 -1.50
N ASN A 62 2.01 1.51 -1.55
CA ASN A 62 0.85 2.06 -0.87
C ASN A 62 0.64 1.39 0.50
N TYR A 63 0.23 2.21 1.47
CA TYR A 63 -0.01 1.84 2.84
C TYR A 63 -1.23 2.57 3.38
N GLN A 64 -1.80 2.04 4.47
CA GLN A 64 -2.97 2.61 5.14
C GLN A 64 -4.15 2.78 4.16
N PRO A 65 -4.82 1.68 3.78
CA PRO A 65 -5.96 1.70 2.85
C PRO A 65 -7.15 2.45 3.43
N ASN A 66 -8.18 2.67 2.61
CA ASN A 66 -9.49 3.17 3.02
C ASN A 66 -9.45 4.51 3.78
N GLN A 67 -8.62 5.44 3.32
CA GLN A 67 -8.52 6.73 3.96
C GLN A 67 -9.70 7.62 3.55
N ASP A 68 -10.67 7.75 4.44
CA ASP A 68 -11.79 8.66 4.23
C ASP A 68 -11.29 10.12 4.21
N PRO A 69 -11.67 10.93 3.19
CA PRO A 69 -11.20 12.30 3.08
C PRO A 69 -11.57 13.18 4.29
N TYR A 70 -12.65 12.85 5.00
CA TYR A 70 -13.20 13.58 6.13
C TYR A 70 -12.81 13.03 7.52
N GLY A 71 -11.76 12.21 7.62
CA GLY A 71 -11.34 11.53 8.85
C GLY A 71 -10.74 12.38 9.98
N GLY A 72 -10.80 13.72 9.93
CA GLY A 72 -10.22 14.60 10.96
C GLY A 72 -10.81 14.38 12.38
N PRO A 73 -10.14 14.86 13.46
CA PRO A 73 -8.97 15.75 13.47
C PRO A 73 -7.61 15.03 13.38
N ASN A 74 -7.60 13.69 13.36
CA ASN A 74 -6.39 12.88 13.21
C ASN A 74 -6.29 12.39 11.76
N PHE A 75 -5.13 12.58 11.14
CA PHE A 75 -4.88 12.20 9.74
C PHE A 75 -3.96 10.96 9.68
N PHE A 76 -3.68 10.46 8.48
CA PHE A 76 -3.10 9.15 8.21
C PHE A 76 -1.55 9.16 8.28
N MET A 77 -1.03 9.62 9.42
CA MET A 77 0.41 9.65 9.70
C MET A 77 0.98 8.23 9.82
N PHE A 78 2.17 8.03 9.25
CA PHE A 78 2.92 6.80 9.37
C PHE A 78 3.35 6.56 10.83
N ASP A 79 3.67 5.29 11.14
CA ASP A 79 4.07 4.90 12.48
C ASP A 79 5.58 5.15 12.71
N GLU A 80 5.92 5.97 13.70
CA GLU A 80 7.31 6.30 14.06
C GLU A 80 8.08 5.09 14.62
N ALA A 81 7.36 4.06 15.10
CA ALA A 81 7.93 2.81 15.58
C ALA A 81 8.16 1.78 14.45
N ALA A 82 7.72 2.08 13.23
CA ALA A 82 7.83 1.20 12.08
C ALA A 82 9.01 1.55 11.15
N VAL A 83 9.35 0.59 10.31
CA VAL A 83 10.18 0.77 9.12
C VAL A 83 9.37 0.25 7.93
N TYR A 84 9.34 1.04 6.87
CA TYR A 84 8.68 0.68 5.62
C TYR A 84 9.75 0.51 4.56
N GLU A 85 9.66 -0.55 3.75
CA GLU A 85 10.77 -0.99 2.92
C GLU A 85 10.29 -1.40 1.54
N ILE A 86 10.99 -0.94 0.51
CA ILE A 86 10.87 -1.48 -0.85
C ILE A 86 12.16 -2.22 -1.15
N HIS A 87 12.04 -3.53 -1.41
CA HIS A 87 13.16 -4.42 -1.68
C HIS A 87 13.33 -4.61 -3.19
N VAL A 88 14.57 -4.83 -3.61
CA VAL A 88 14.95 -5.12 -4.99
C VAL A 88 15.87 -6.33 -5.01
N ASP A 89 15.47 -7.37 -5.75
CA ASP A 89 16.29 -8.51 -6.17
C ASP A 89 16.73 -8.23 -7.61
N ASN A 90 18.04 -8.18 -7.89
CA ASN A 90 18.55 -7.93 -9.24
C ASN A 90 19.38 -9.08 -9.81
N ASN A 91 19.25 -10.27 -9.20
CA ASN A 91 19.99 -11.46 -9.61
C ASN A 91 19.11 -12.73 -9.72
N GLY A 92 17.87 -12.67 -9.24
CA GLY A 92 16.85 -13.71 -9.33
C GLY A 92 16.86 -14.74 -8.19
N ASP A 93 17.71 -14.59 -7.17
CA ASP A 93 17.86 -15.55 -6.07
C ASP A 93 16.78 -15.44 -4.97
N ALA A 94 15.81 -14.54 -5.16
CA ALA A 94 14.72 -14.24 -4.24
C ALA A 94 15.14 -13.63 -2.90
N ARG A 95 16.32 -13.01 -2.85
CA ARG A 95 16.82 -12.24 -1.72
C ARG A 95 17.04 -10.80 -2.17
N GLU A 96 16.89 -9.86 -1.25
CA GLU A 96 17.13 -8.47 -1.58
C GLU A 96 18.62 -8.20 -1.77
N ASP A 97 18.99 -7.63 -2.90
CA ASP A 97 20.31 -7.05 -3.14
C ASP A 97 20.35 -5.58 -2.69
N MET A 98 19.19 -4.94 -2.67
CA MET A 98 19.02 -3.55 -2.28
C MET A 98 17.67 -3.32 -1.60
N THR A 99 17.66 -2.48 -0.58
CA THR A 99 16.43 -2.07 0.11
C THR A 99 16.39 -0.57 0.30
N PHE A 100 15.29 0.06 -0.10
CA PHE A 100 14.97 1.45 0.23
C PHE A 100 14.16 1.48 1.53
N GLN A 101 14.73 2.03 2.60
CA GLN A 101 14.14 2.06 3.94
C GLN A 101 13.64 3.45 4.30
N PHE A 102 12.36 3.54 4.65
CA PHE A 102 11.69 4.76 5.10
C PHE A 102 11.44 4.71 6.60
N ARG A 103 11.77 5.81 7.27
CA ARG A 103 11.54 6.02 8.72
C ARG A 103 10.92 7.38 8.94
N PHE A 104 9.90 7.43 9.78
CA PHE A 104 9.09 8.62 9.99
C PHE A 104 9.31 9.22 11.37
N GLN A 105 9.19 10.54 11.46
CA GLN A 105 9.21 11.30 12.71
C GLN A 105 8.16 12.40 12.66
N ASN A 106 7.39 12.52 13.74
CA ASN A 106 6.38 13.55 13.92
C ASN A 106 6.86 14.60 14.92
N ARG A 107 6.61 15.86 14.60
CA ARG A 107 6.88 16.99 15.48
C ARG A 107 5.59 17.73 15.78
N ASN A 108 5.12 17.62 17.02
CA ASN A 108 4.06 18.49 17.53
C ASN A 108 4.66 19.83 17.97
N LYS A 109 4.24 20.93 17.32
CA LYS A 109 4.67 22.30 17.63
C LYS A 109 3.98 22.87 18.86
N ASN A 110 2.90 22.23 19.33
CA ASN A 110 2.08 22.69 20.44
C ASN A 110 1.68 24.16 20.25
N ILE A 111 1.11 24.48 19.09
CA ILE A 111 0.62 25.82 18.76
C ILE A 111 -0.43 26.23 19.80
N GLN A 112 -0.28 27.42 20.38
CA GLN A 112 -1.18 27.96 21.38
C GLN A 112 -1.80 29.26 20.89
N LEU A 113 -3.04 29.50 21.29
CA LEU A 113 -3.75 30.77 21.08
C LEU A 113 -3.92 31.48 22.42
N THR A 114 -3.86 32.81 22.38
CA THR A 114 -4.21 33.64 23.54
C THR A 114 -5.73 33.66 23.71
N VAL A 115 -6.21 33.10 24.81
CA VAL A 115 -7.62 33.07 25.20
C VAL A 115 -7.75 33.84 26.52
N GLY A 116 -8.18 35.11 26.44
CA GLY A 116 -8.16 36.01 27.58
C GLY A 116 -6.73 36.26 28.06
N ASP A 117 -6.43 35.88 29.31
CA ASP A 117 -5.13 36.00 29.95
C ASP A 117 -4.28 34.71 29.88
N ARG A 118 -4.76 33.68 29.16
CA ARG A 118 -4.13 32.35 29.11
C ARG A 118 -3.65 31.99 27.71
N SER A 119 -2.53 31.30 27.64
CA SER A 119 -2.06 30.63 26.43
C SER A 119 -2.60 29.19 26.44
N VAL A 120 -3.39 28.83 25.43
CA VAL A 120 -4.12 27.56 25.39
C VAL A 120 -3.73 26.79 24.12
N PRO A 121 -3.25 25.53 24.23
CA PRO A 121 -3.00 24.66 23.08
C PRO A 121 -4.25 24.44 22.24
N ILE A 122 -4.07 24.46 20.92
CA ILE A 122 -5.16 24.14 20.00
C ILE A 122 -5.42 22.62 19.95
N PRO A 123 -6.66 22.18 19.68
CA PRO A 123 -6.98 20.78 19.46
C PRO A 123 -6.82 20.34 17.99
N PHE A 124 -6.43 21.25 17.08
CA PHE A 124 -6.42 21.02 15.64
C PHE A 124 -5.01 20.85 15.08
N ILE A 125 -4.90 20.16 13.93
CA ILE A 125 -3.64 20.00 13.22
C ILE A 125 -3.18 21.32 12.56
N ASN A 126 -4.05 22.30 12.36
CA ASN A 126 -3.67 23.60 11.81
C ASN A 126 -4.52 24.77 12.34
N ILE A 127 -3.98 26.00 12.27
CA ILE A 127 -4.65 27.26 12.67
C ILE A 127 -4.87 28.25 11.52
N GLY A 128 -4.46 27.87 10.32
CA GLY A 128 -4.46 28.75 9.16
C GLY A 128 -4.00 28.01 7.91
N SER A 129 -3.74 28.78 6.86
CA SER A 129 -3.30 28.26 5.56
C SER A 129 -1.91 27.64 5.62
N ILE A 130 -1.72 26.58 4.84
CA ILE A 130 -0.46 25.84 4.66
C ILE A 130 -0.10 25.86 3.17
N GLY A 131 1.20 25.90 2.86
CA GLY A 131 1.70 26.08 1.50
C GLY A 131 1.68 27.56 1.06
N PRO A 132 2.04 27.88 -0.20
CA PRO A 132 2.34 26.99 -1.33
C PRO A 132 3.59 26.12 -1.21
N GLY A 133 4.64 26.64 -0.58
CA GLY A 133 5.93 25.99 -0.47
C GLY A 133 5.92 24.92 0.60
N ARG A 134 6.83 23.94 0.46
CA ARG A 134 7.01 22.88 1.47
C ARG A 134 7.44 23.39 2.85
N ASP A 135 7.95 24.61 2.92
CA ASP A 135 8.41 25.23 4.16
C ASP A 135 7.36 26.14 4.81
N ASP A 136 6.26 26.45 4.10
CA ASP A 136 5.15 27.30 4.55
C ASP A 136 4.23 26.55 5.54
N THR A 137 4.80 26.25 6.70
CA THR A 137 4.27 25.31 7.70
C THR A 137 3.98 26.00 9.05
N ALA A 138 4.12 27.32 9.14
CA ALA A 138 3.94 28.06 10.40
C ALA A 138 2.58 27.78 11.08
N ASN A 139 1.54 27.57 10.29
CA ASN A 139 0.19 27.28 10.75
C ASN A 139 -0.11 25.78 10.95
N LEU A 140 0.84 24.89 10.65
CA LEU A 140 0.72 23.44 10.80
C LEU A 140 1.28 23.01 12.17
N ASN A 141 0.42 22.45 13.01
CA ASN A 141 0.70 22.06 14.39
C ASN A 141 1.46 20.73 14.49
N VAL A 142 1.26 19.81 13.53
CA VAL A 142 1.99 18.55 13.46
C VAL A 142 2.69 18.44 12.12
N GLU A 143 4.01 18.38 12.14
CA GLU A 143 4.83 18.14 10.96
C GLU A 143 5.30 16.69 10.94
N GLU A 144 5.16 16.03 9.80
CA GLU A 144 5.71 14.70 9.57
C GLU A 144 6.92 14.81 8.65
N THR A 145 8.02 14.19 9.06
CA THR A 145 9.26 14.11 8.29
C THR A 145 9.65 12.67 8.10
N PHE A 146 10.46 12.40 7.07
CA PHE A 146 11.00 11.07 6.83
C PHE A 146 12.48 11.12 6.50
N ARG A 147 13.15 10.01 6.80
CA ARG A 147 14.47 9.65 6.26
C ARG A 147 14.30 8.50 5.28
N LEU A 148 15.11 8.53 4.23
CA LEU A 148 15.26 7.46 3.27
C LEU A 148 16.71 6.99 3.28
N SER A 149 16.93 5.70 3.50
CA SER A 149 18.26 5.08 3.39
C SER A 149 18.22 3.99 2.32
N VAL A 150 19.34 3.78 1.63
CA VAL A 150 19.54 2.61 0.77
C VAL A 150 20.45 1.65 1.50
N VAL A 151 20.01 0.40 1.64
CA VAL A 151 20.80 -0.72 2.15
C VAL A 151 21.21 -1.59 0.97
N ARG A 152 22.47 -2.01 0.91
CA ARG A 152 22.95 -2.98 -0.07
C ARG A 152 23.32 -4.30 0.61
N GLY A 153 22.84 -5.40 0.05
CA GLY A 153 22.78 -6.70 0.71
C GLY A 153 21.57 -6.79 1.66
N ASP A 154 21.68 -7.71 2.62
CA ASP A 154 20.61 -8.00 3.60
C ASP A 154 20.08 -6.72 4.26
N ARG A 155 18.76 -6.56 4.29
CA ARG A 155 18.09 -5.34 4.75
C ARG A 155 18.38 -4.94 6.21
N ARG A 156 18.90 -5.85 7.04
CA ARG A 156 19.17 -5.60 8.46
C ARG A 156 20.66 -5.45 8.78
N SER A 157 21.53 -6.07 7.99
CA SER A 157 22.97 -6.17 8.26
C SER A 157 23.87 -5.65 7.13
N GLY A 158 23.29 -5.35 5.96
CA GLY A 158 23.99 -4.80 4.82
C GLY A 158 24.45 -3.36 5.01
N ASP A 159 25.18 -2.86 4.02
CA ASP A 159 25.74 -1.51 4.02
C ASP A 159 24.64 -0.47 3.82
N SER A 160 24.33 0.28 4.87
CA SER A 160 23.30 1.32 4.88
C SER A 160 23.91 2.71 4.69
N ALA A 161 23.30 3.51 3.81
CA ALA A 161 23.66 4.92 3.62
C ALA A 161 22.42 5.78 3.37
N ASP A 162 22.44 7.01 3.91
CA ASP A 162 21.34 7.96 3.76
C ASP A 162 21.24 8.49 2.32
N VAL A 163 20.03 8.42 1.74
CA VAL A 163 19.67 9.13 0.52
C VAL A 163 19.48 10.60 0.87
N THR A 164 20.07 11.49 0.06
CA THR A 164 20.11 12.92 0.38
C THR A 164 19.43 13.77 -0.68
N ASN A 165 18.83 14.89 -0.28
CA ASN A 165 18.26 15.88 -1.18
C ASN A 165 19.35 16.45 -2.10
N ALA A 166 19.15 16.38 -3.42
CA ALA A 166 20.15 16.82 -4.41
C ALA A 166 20.46 18.32 -4.33
N ALA A 167 19.50 19.15 -3.91
CA ALA A 167 19.67 20.60 -3.85
C ALA A 167 20.46 21.09 -2.61
N GLY A 168 20.60 20.28 -1.56
CA GLY A 168 21.18 20.76 -0.29
C GLY A 168 21.77 19.70 0.64
N GLY A 169 21.80 18.43 0.24
CA GLY A 169 22.44 17.35 0.99
C GLY A 169 21.70 16.87 2.24
N SER A 170 20.53 17.42 2.57
CA SER A 170 19.73 16.95 3.73
C SER A 170 19.28 15.50 3.56
N ALA A 171 19.47 14.69 4.59
CA ALA A 171 18.93 13.32 4.69
C ALA A 171 17.51 13.26 5.27
N THR A 172 16.99 14.40 5.75
CA THR A 172 15.62 14.53 6.26
C THR A 172 14.76 15.29 5.26
N PHE A 173 13.58 14.75 4.98
CA PHE A 173 12.60 15.28 4.04
C PHE A 173 11.30 15.58 4.78
N LYS A 174 10.59 16.64 4.39
CA LYS A 174 9.22 16.90 4.88
C LYS A 174 8.23 16.13 4.02
N LYS A 175 7.25 15.48 4.66
CA LYS A 175 6.06 14.93 4.01
C LYS A 175 5.02 16.06 3.94
N PRO A 176 4.32 16.27 2.80
CA PRO A 176 3.16 17.16 2.79
C PRO A 176 2.12 16.61 3.75
N VAL A 177 1.55 17.47 4.59
CA VAL A 177 0.36 17.11 5.36
C VAL A 177 -0.72 16.57 4.41
N ASP A 178 -1.46 15.56 4.87
CA ASP A 178 -2.59 14.99 4.14
C ASP A 178 -3.62 16.07 3.79
N ARG A 179 -4.53 15.81 2.84
CA ARG A 179 -5.48 16.81 2.36
C ARG A 179 -6.56 17.08 3.41
N ILE A 180 -6.25 17.94 4.38
CA ILE A 180 -7.14 18.38 5.47
C ILE A 180 -8.45 19.01 4.94
N GLY A 181 -8.38 19.64 3.78
CA GLY A 181 -9.48 20.37 3.15
C GLY A 181 -8.99 21.63 2.45
N ASP A 182 -9.77 22.10 1.47
CA ASP A 182 -9.32 23.15 0.55
C ASP A 182 -9.17 24.50 1.25
N LYS A 183 -9.90 24.74 2.35
CA LYS A 183 -9.70 25.94 3.19
C LYS A 183 -8.31 25.97 3.84
N SER A 184 -7.85 24.83 4.35
CA SER A 184 -6.55 24.69 5.01
C SER A 184 -5.40 24.80 4.01
N ILE A 185 -5.64 24.40 2.75
CA ILE A 185 -4.63 24.42 1.68
C ILE A 185 -5.04 25.48 0.65
N ARG A 186 -4.61 26.72 0.90
CA ARG A 186 -4.89 27.92 0.08
C ARG A 186 -6.37 28.27 -0.15
N LEU A 187 -7.14 28.40 0.93
CA LEU A 187 -8.39 29.19 0.95
C LEU A 187 -9.45 28.78 -0.09
N ASN A 188 -9.71 27.47 -0.23
CA ASN A 188 -10.74 26.85 -1.07
C ASN A 188 -10.38 26.69 -2.55
N ASP A 189 -9.09 26.68 -2.89
CA ASP A 189 -8.64 26.29 -4.22
C ASP A 189 -8.46 24.76 -4.30
N PRO A 190 -9.37 24.02 -4.97
CA PRO A 190 -9.29 22.55 -5.05
C PRO A 190 -8.05 22.06 -5.83
N THR A 191 -7.41 22.95 -6.60
CA THR A 191 -6.19 22.69 -7.40
C THR A 191 -4.93 22.83 -6.55
N ALA A 192 -5.01 23.60 -5.46
CA ALA A 192 -3.85 24.05 -4.71
C ALA A 192 -3.10 22.92 -4.00
N TYR A 193 -3.80 21.84 -3.62
CA TYR A 193 -3.17 20.70 -2.96
C TYR A 193 -2.11 20.06 -3.85
N ASN A 194 -2.39 19.89 -5.14
CA ASN A 194 -1.40 19.32 -6.07
C ASN A 194 -0.15 20.18 -6.16
N THR A 195 -0.34 21.49 -6.32
CA THR A 195 0.81 22.40 -6.40
C THR A 195 1.62 22.38 -5.09
N TYR A 196 0.94 22.33 -3.94
CA TYR A 196 1.59 22.20 -2.64
C TYR A 196 2.34 20.85 -2.48
N ALA A 197 1.69 19.74 -2.80
CA ALA A 197 2.29 18.40 -2.71
C ALA A 197 3.46 18.23 -3.68
N ASN A 198 3.41 18.84 -4.87
CA ASN A 198 4.51 18.79 -5.85
C ASN A 198 5.78 19.50 -5.36
N ASN A 199 5.67 20.49 -4.45
CA ASN A 199 6.84 21.09 -3.79
C ASN A 199 7.56 20.11 -2.85
N HIS A 200 6.94 18.96 -2.54
CA HIS A 200 7.51 17.87 -1.74
C HIS A 200 7.98 16.69 -2.60
N ILE A 201 8.06 16.86 -3.93
CA ILE A 201 8.84 15.97 -4.78
C ILE A 201 10.30 16.43 -4.68
N TYR A 202 11.18 15.55 -4.22
CA TYR A 202 12.60 15.85 -4.06
C TYR A 202 13.40 15.11 -5.10
N GLU A 203 14.27 15.81 -5.83
CA GLU A 203 15.40 15.15 -6.47
C GLU A 203 16.38 14.69 -5.40
N VAL A 204 16.90 13.47 -5.55
CA VAL A 204 17.75 12.84 -4.55
C VAL A 204 19.02 12.23 -5.13
N ASN A 205 20.08 12.28 -4.34
CA ASN A 205 21.31 11.54 -4.57
C ASN A 205 21.22 10.21 -3.82
N ILE A 206 21.29 9.10 -4.55
CA ILE A 206 21.33 7.75 -3.97
C ILE A 206 22.80 7.36 -3.81
N PRO A 207 23.31 7.12 -2.59
CA PRO A 207 24.68 6.65 -2.38
C PRO A 207 24.96 5.39 -3.19
N GLY A 208 26.13 5.30 -3.82
CA GLY A 208 26.51 4.17 -4.68
C GLY A 208 25.83 4.14 -6.05
N CYS A 209 25.09 5.18 -6.44
CA CYS A 209 24.49 5.36 -7.76
C CYS A 209 25.14 6.58 -8.43
N ALA A 210 25.83 6.39 -9.55
CA ALA A 210 26.48 7.48 -10.28
C ALA A 210 25.50 8.29 -11.15
N ALA A 211 24.35 7.70 -11.50
CA ALA A 211 23.32 8.39 -12.27
C ALA A 211 22.53 9.37 -11.39
N THR A 212 22.18 10.52 -11.96
CA THR A 212 21.46 11.59 -11.27
C THR A 212 19.99 11.63 -11.68
N GLY A 213 19.23 12.51 -11.02
CA GLY A 213 17.82 12.77 -11.36
C GLY A 213 16.85 11.76 -10.77
N ALA A 214 17.24 10.95 -9.78
CA ALA A 214 16.29 10.16 -9.00
C ALA A 214 15.31 11.07 -8.25
N ARG A 215 14.05 10.65 -8.08
CA ARG A 215 13.01 11.42 -7.37
C ARG A 215 12.40 10.60 -6.23
N VAL A 216 12.05 11.27 -5.14
CA VAL A 216 11.25 10.70 -4.04
C VAL A 216 10.05 11.59 -3.75
N PHE A 217 8.92 10.97 -3.45
CA PHE A 217 7.74 11.60 -2.88
C PHE A 217 7.14 10.66 -1.84
N VAL A 218 6.74 11.20 -0.70
CA VAL A 218 5.94 10.47 0.28
C VAL A 218 4.73 11.33 0.60
N GLY A 219 3.52 10.76 0.62
CA GLY A 219 2.32 11.52 0.95
C GLY A 219 1.03 10.85 0.49
N GLN A 220 -0.10 11.45 0.89
CA GLN A 220 -1.42 10.97 0.52
C GLN A 220 -1.69 11.11 -0.99
N ARG A 221 -2.29 10.08 -1.58
CA ARG A 221 -2.77 10.02 -2.96
C ARG A 221 -4.18 9.43 -2.98
N ARG A 222 -4.87 9.59 -4.11
CA ARG A 222 -6.14 8.88 -4.32
C ARG A 222 -5.85 7.40 -4.52
N GLU A 223 -6.72 6.55 -3.99
CA GLU A 223 -6.63 5.11 -4.23
C GLU A 223 -6.70 4.82 -5.74
N GLY A 224 -5.72 4.05 -6.20
CA GLY A 224 -5.55 3.64 -7.58
C GLY A 224 -6.10 2.25 -7.86
N PHE A 225 -6.30 1.42 -6.82
CA PHE A 225 -6.85 0.09 -6.98
C PHE A 225 -8.30 0.15 -7.47
N VAL A 226 -8.60 -0.65 -8.50
CA VAL A 226 -9.95 -0.82 -9.05
C VAL A 226 -10.43 -2.18 -8.63
N PHE A 227 -11.45 -2.22 -7.77
CA PHE A 227 -11.99 -3.48 -7.26
C PHE A 227 -13.40 -3.29 -6.72
N ASN A 228 -14.31 -4.21 -7.06
CA ASN A 228 -15.62 -4.30 -6.44
C ASN A 228 -15.52 -5.17 -5.18
N VAL A 229 -15.14 -4.53 -4.09
CA VAL A 229 -14.65 -5.22 -2.91
C VAL A 229 -15.78 -5.84 -2.10
N GLY A 230 -16.87 -5.10 -1.93
CA GLY A 230 -18.02 -5.53 -1.15
C GLY A 230 -18.63 -6.80 -1.72
N GLU A 231 -18.90 -6.81 -3.02
CA GLU A 231 -19.48 -7.98 -3.69
C GLU A 231 -18.48 -9.13 -3.74
N THR A 232 -17.20 -8.87 -4.02
CA THR A 232 -16.21 -9.95 -4.09
C THR A 232 -16.10 -10.72 -2.76
N PHE A 233 -16.13 -10.03 -1.62
CA PHE A 233 -16.06 -10.68 -0.31
C PHE A 233 -17.42 -11.12 0.26
N ASP A 234 -18.53 -10.66 -0.30
CA ASP A 234 -19.86 -11.24 -0.09
C ASP A 234 -20.08 -12.46 -0.99
N LEU A 235 -19.30 -13.53 -0.78
CA LEU A 235 -19.39 -14.78 -1.57
C LEU A 235 -19.19 -14.58 -3.08
N ILE A 236 -18.30 -13.67 -3.50
CA ILE A 236 -18.11 -13.34 -4.92
C ILE A 236 -19.47 -13.04 -5.58
N ASN A 237 -20.24 -12.10 -5.03
CA ASN A 237 -21.55 -11.70 -5.54
C ASN A 237 -21.45 -10.76 -6.77
N THR A 238 -20.34 -10.81 -7.51
CA THR A 238 -20.18 -10.12 -8.79
C THR A 238 -20.76 -10.97 -9.92
N ASN A 239 -20.96 -10.38 -11.11
CA ASN A 239 -21.26 -11.14 -12.32
C ASN A 239 -19.98 -11.32 -13.15
N PRO A 240 -19.22 -12.42 -12.97
CA PRO A 240 -17.93 -12.56 -13.61
C PRO A 240 -17.99 -12.74 -15.12
N LEU A 241 -19.17 -12.98 -15.70
CA LEU A 241 -19.40 -13.04 -17.14
C LEU A 241 -20.22 -11.84 -17.65
N GLY A 242 -20.42 -10.84 -16.78
CA GLY A 242 -21.12 -9.61 -17.08
C GLY A 242 -20.30 -8.63 -17.91
N PRO A 243 -20.79 -7.39 -18.08
CA PRO A 243 -20.02 -6.32 -18.68
C PRO A 243 -18.76 -6.02 -17.84
N VAL A 244 -17.60 -5.89 -18.51
CA VAL A 244 -16.28 -5.60 -17.89
C VAL A 244 -16.26 -4.29 -17.08
N ASP A 245 -17.12 -3.35 -17.44
CA ASP A 245 -17.21 -2.01 -16.85
C ASP A 245 -18.66 -1.75 -16.41
N GLY A 246 -19.26 -2.74 -15.76
CA GLY A 246 -20.68 -2.76 -15.42
C GLY A 246 -21.03 -2.21 -14.03
N GLU A 247 -20.07 -2.19 -13.11
CA GLU A 247 -20.24 -1.94 -11.68
C GLU A 247 -19.34 -0.80 -11.16
N THR A 248 -19.66 -0.30 -9.96
CA THR A 248 -18.86 0.76 -9.32
C THR A 248 -17.55 0.24 -8.74
N ASN A 249 -16.49 1.06 -8.80
CA ASN A 249 -15.29 0.83 -7.99
C ASN A 249 -15.52 1.31 -6.55
N ASP A 250 -15.56 0.38 -5.59
CA ASP A 250 -15.82 0.65 -4.18
C ASP A 250 -14.74 1.50 -3.50
N LEU A 251 -13.54 1.57 -4.09
CA LEU A 251 -12.42 2.34 -3.59
C LEU A 251 -12.32 3.74 -4.22
N ALA A 252 -13.23 4.07 -5.14
CA ALA A 252 -13.15 5.32 -5.91
C ALA A 252 -13.25 6.59 -5.06
N ASP A 253 -13.82 6.50 -3.85
CA ASP A 253 -13.98 7.57 -2.87
C ASP A 253 -12.91 7.56 -1.77
N LYS A 254 -11.87 6.72 -1.89
CA LYS A 254 -10.81 6.56 -0.89
C LYS A 254 -9.49 7.20 -1.31
N ASN A 255 -8.71 7.56 -0.28
CA ASN A 255 -7.31 7.91 -0.39
C ASN A 255 -6.41 6.78 0.17
N VAL A 256 -5.11 6.91 -0.07
CA VAL A 256 -4.06 6.00 0.39
C VAL A 256 -2.76 6.76 0.65
N SER A 257 -1.89 6.22 1.50
CA SER A 257 -0.55 6.80 1.75
C SER A 257 0.49 6.12 0.87
N THR A 258 1.20 6.90 0.04
CA THR A 258 2.16 6.34 -0.93
C THR A 258 3.59 6.69 -0.57
N LEU A 259 4.48 5.69 -0.65
CA LEU A 259 5.93 5.84 -0.75
C LEU A 259 6.31 5.71 -2.23
N ALA A 260 6.74 6.79 -2.86
CA ALA A 260 7.08 6.82 -4.28
C ALA A 260 8.57 7.09 -4.49
N LEU A 261 9.20 6.25 -5.30
CA LEU A 261 10.58 6.39 -5.76
C LEU A 261 10.63 6.31 -7.28
N GLU A 262 11.50 7.09 -7.88
CA GLU A 262 11.87 6.93 -9.27
C GLU A 262 13.40 6.92 -9.37
N VAL A 263 13.93 5.79 -9.83
CA VAL A 263 15.36 5.46 -9.73
C VAL A 263 15.92 5.19 -11.12
N PRO A 264 17.11 5.69 -11.47
CA PRO A 264 17.78 5.32 -12.72
C PRO A 264 17.90 3.80 -12.85
N ILE A 265 17.55 3.26 -14.03
CA ILE A 265 17.66 1.82 -14.33
C ILE A 265 19.07 1.31 -14.02
N SER A 266 20.10 2.08 -14.39
CA SER A 266 21.52 1.74 -14.17
C SER A 266 21.92 1.59 -12.70
N CYS A 267 21.08 2.02 -11.76
CA CYS A 267 21.32 1.87 -10.33
C CYS A 267 20.55 0.72 -9.69
N LEU A 268 19.64 0.09 -10.44
CA LEU A 268 18.86 -1.07 -10.00
C LEU A 268 19.39 -2.38 -10.58
N VAL A 269 19.75 -2.38 -11.86
CA VAL A 269 20.11 -3.60 -12.59
C VAL A 269 21.54 -4.05 -12.34
N ARG A 270 21.77 -5.35 -12.44
CA ARG A 270 23.10 -5.95 -12.47
C ARG A 270 23.56 -6.13 -13.92
N SER A 271 24.87 -6.11 -14.15
CA SER A 271 25.42 -6.34 -15.50
C SER A 271 24.96 -7.70 -16.05
N GLY A 272 24.36 -7.70 -17.24
CA GLY A 272 23.86 -8.90 -17.91
C GLY A 272 22.48 -9.38 -17.45
N GLU A 273 21.87 -8.75 -16.45
CA GLU A 273 20.55 -9.10 -15.93
C GLU A 273 19.63 -7.86 -15.93
N PRO A 274 18.78 -7.69 -16.96
CA PRO A 274 17.87 -6.55 -17.06
C PRO A 274 16.59 -6.71 -16.23
N VAL A 275 16.31 -7.91 -15.70
CA VAL A 275 15.12 -8.19 -14.90
C VAL A 275 15.41 -7.95 -13.43
N ILE A 276 14.55 -7.16 -12.79
CA ILE A 276 14.55 -6.97 -11.34
C ILE A 276 13.26 -7.49 -10.72
N GLY A 277 13.35 -8.07 -9.53
CA GLY A 277 12.24 -8.37 -8.64
C GLY A 277 12.04 -7.26 -7.61
N ALA A 278 10.80 -7.02 -7.18
CA ALA A 278 10.51 -6.12 -6.07
C ALA A 278 9.29 -6.54 -5.23
N TRP A 279 9.37 -6.29 -3.94
CA TRP A 279 8.27 -6.43 -2.96
C TRP A 279 8.42 -5.34 -1.90
N THR A 280 7.33 -5.04 -1.19
CA THR A 280 7.31 -4.08 -0.10
C THR A 280 7.04 -4.79 1.22
N THR A 281 7.63 -4.30 2.31
CA THR A 281 7.37 -4.81 3.66
C THR A 281 7.24 -3.70 4.67
N SER A 282 6.60 -4.00 5.80
CA SER A 282 6.64 -3.15 6.98
C SER A 282 7.04 -3.97 8.20
N SER A 283 7.85 -3.37 9.07
CA SER A 283 8.34 -4.02 10.28
C SER A 283 8.16 -3.12 11.49
N LEU A 284 7.75 -3.70 12.62
CA LEU A 284 7.55 -3.02 13.89
C LEU A 284 8.74 -3.22 14.83
N GLY A 285 8.86 -2.34 15.83
CA GLY A 285 9.88 -2.44 16.89
C GLY A 285 11.29 -2.03 16.46
N VAL A 286 11.43 -1.46 15.26
CA VAL A 286 12.71 -0.99 14.70
C VAL A 286 12.77 0.51 14.47
N GLY A 287 11.67 1.25 14.65
CA GLY A 287 11.62 2.70 14.49
C GLY A 287 12.52 3.48 15.46
N VAL A 288 12.55 4.80 15.35
CA VAL A 288 13.33 5.67 16.26
C VAL A 288 12.40 6.72 16.84
N ASN A 289 12.07 6.59 18.12
CA ASN A 289 11.30 7.64 18.81
C ASN A 289 12.15 8.92 18.90
N ALA A 290 11.51 10.07 19.09
CA ALA A 290 12.08 11.43 19.18
C ALA A 290 13.24 11.64 20.18
N GLY A 291 13.65 10.61 20.94
CA GLY A 291 14.83 10.61 21.82
C GLY A 291 15.97 9.68 21.38
N GLY A 292 15.97 9.17 20.14
CA GLY A 292 17.00 8.24 19.65
C GLY A 292 16.93 6.85 20.27
N GLN A 293 15.86 6.52 21.00
CA GLN A 293 15.60 5.18 21.51
C GLN A 293 14.83 4.38 20.46
N THR A 294 15.43 3.29 20.00
CA THR A 294 14.72 2.22 19.29
C THR A 294 13.67 1.62 20.22
N PRO A 295 12.40 1.44 19.80
CA PRO A 295 11.41 0.70 20.55
C PRO A 295 11.75 -0.79 20.44
N GLY A 296 12.83 -1.21 21.09
CA GLY A 296 12.95 -2.61 21.47
C GLY A 296 11.80 -2.94 22.40
N ALA A 297 11.29 -4.18 22.35
CA ALA A 297 10.50 -4.74 23.44
C ALA A 297 11.30 -4.54 24.72
N GLY A 298 10.94 -3.53 25.51
CA GLY A 298 11.75 -3.06 26.62
C GLY A 298 11.68 -4.06 27.76
N ALA A 299 12.59 -5.02 27.79
CA ALA A 299 12.76 -5.94 28.92
C ALA A 299 13.39 -5.25 30.16
N GLY A 300 13.96 -4.05 30.02
CA GLY A 300 14.53 -3.28 31.14
C GLY A 300 13.50 -2.44 31.89
N PRO A 301 13.80 -1.88 33.09
CA PRO A 301 12.96 -0.91 33.83
C PRO A 301 12.94 0.48 33.18
N CYS A 302 11.94 1.32 33.48
CA CYS A 302 11.83 2.66 32.88
C CYS A 302 12.96 3.55 33.42
N PRO A 303 13.40 4.57 32.65
CA PRO A 303 14.29 5.59 33.18
C PRO A 303 13.74 6.16 34.50
N ALA A 304 14.63 6.48 35.45
CA ALA A 304 14.23 7.04 36.72
C ALA A 304 13.39 8.32 36.50
N GLY A 305 12.24 8.41 37.17
CA GLY A 305 11.29 9.52 37.00
C GLY A 305 10.30 9.38 35.84
N GLN A 306 10.27 8.25 35.14
CA GLN A 306 9.27 7.93 34.11
C GLN A 306 8.38 6.72 34.50
N PRO A 307 7.08 6.73 34.15
CA PRO A 307 6.32 7.83 33.55
C PRO A 307 6.24 9.07 34.44
N SER A 308 6.33 10.26 33.83
CA SER A 308 6.22 11.53 34.56
C SER A 308 4.80 11.82 35.06
N ALA A 309 3.79 11.14 34.50
CA ALA A 309 2.41 11.23 34.96
C ALA A 309 2.19 10.45 36.28
N PRO A 310 1.34 10.94 37.21
CA PRO A 310 0.99 10.22 38.42
C PRO A 310 0.41 8.84 38.13
N LYS A 311 0.83 7.82 38.89
CA LYS A 311 0.36 6.44 38.73
C LYS A 311 -1.13 6.34 39.10
N PRO A 312 -2.04 5.93 38.19
CA PRO A 312 -3.48 5.92 38.44
C PRO A 312 -3.93 4.94 39.54
N GLY A 313 -3.16 3.88 39.78
CA GLY A 313 -3.45 2.88 40.80
C GLY A 313 -2.30 1.89 41.00
N PRO A 314 -2.31 1.10 42.09
CA PRO A 314 -1.20 0.24 42.46
C PRO A 314 -0.89 -0.83 41.41
N THR A 315 -1.93 -1.32 40.73
CA THR A 315 -1.86 -2.38 39.71
C THR A 315 -1.41 -1.90 38.34
N PHE A 316 -1.40 -0.59 38.07
CA PHE A 316 -0.97 -0.11 36.76
C PHE A 316 0.52 -0.36 36.55
N VAL A 317 0.91 -0.59 35.30
CA VAL A 317 2.29 -0.79 34.87
C VAL A 317 2.62 0.24 33.78
N PRO A 318 3.89 0.64 33.61
CA PRO A 318 4.26 1.55 32.54
C PRO A 318 3.88 0.98 31.16
N ASP A 319 3.52 1.86 30.22
CA ASP A 319 3.44 1.50 28.80
C ASP A 319 4.84 1.26 28.20
N GLN A 320 4.88 0.77 26.95
CA GLN A 320 6.14 0.50 26.24
C GLN A 320 7.06 1.73 26.10
N THR A 321 6.48 2.92 26.00
CA THR A 321 7.19 4.19 25.79
C THR A 321 7.64 4.85 27.10
N CYS A 322 7.30 4.28 28.25
CA CYS A 322 7.51 4.88 29.57
C CYS A 322 6.88 6.28 29.71
N THR A 323 5.86 6.61 28.92
CA THR A 323 5.20 7.92 28.95
C THR A 323 3.87 7.88 29.71
N GLY A 324 3.29 6.70 29.87
CA GLY A 324 1.97 6.51 30.46
C GLY A 324 1.84 5.20 31.26
N TRP A 325 0.63 4.99 31.77
CA TRP A 325 0.27 3.85 32.62
C TRP A 325 -0.86 3.05 32.00
N VAL A 326 -0.75 1.72 32.02
CA VAL A 326 -1.77 0.78 31.53
C VAL A 326 -2.00 -0.34 32.56
N THR A 327 -3.06 -1.14 32.39
CA THR A 327 -3.31 -2.29 33.27
C THR A 327 -2.36 -3.47 32.97
N PRO A 328 -2.12 -4.41 33.90
CA PRO A 328 -1.19 -5.54 33.73
C PRO A 328 -1.51 -6.50 32.59
N ASP A 329 -2.76 -6.54 32.15
CA ASP A 329 -3.27 -7.33 31.05
C ASP A 329 -3.28 -6.55 29.73
N HIS A 330 -3.05 -5.23 29.78
CA HIS A 330 -3.08 -4.37 28.61
C HIS A 330 -1.99 -4.78 27.59
N PRO A 331 -2.29 -4.81 26.29
CA PRO A 331 -1.32 -5.23 25.27
C PRO A 331 -0.11 -4.30 25.18
N ALA A 332 -0.29 -2.99 25.40
CA ALA A 332 0.79 -2.01 25.42
C ALA A 332 1.62 -1.96 26.73
N ARG A 333 1.42 -2.91 27.67
CA ARG A 333 2.23 -2.93 28.90
C ARG A 333 3.69 -3.15 28.56
N ARG A 334 4.58 -2.51 29.32
CA ARG A 334 6.01 -2.71 29.20
C ARG A 334 6.39 -4.18 29.41
N GLY A 335 7.24 -4.73 28.54
CA GLY A 335 7.65 -6.12 28.59
C GLY A 335 6.62 -7.14 28.09
N ALA A 336 5.48 -6.71 27.52
CA ALA A 336 4.69 -7.61 26.69
C ALA A 336 5.54 -8.06 25.50
N GLY A 337 5.82 -9.37 25.41
CA GLY A 337 6.46 -9.97 24.24
C GLY A 337 5.45 -10.40 23.19
N GLY A 338 5.94 -10.91 22.06
CA GLY A 338 5.10 -11.36 20.93
C GLY A 338 4.13 -12.52 21.21
N GLY A 339 4.17 -13.13 22.41
CA GLY A 339 3.22 -14.16 22.84
C GLY A 339 1.93 -13.63 23.48
N VAL A 340 1.80 -12.32 23.69
CA VAL A 340 0.55 -11.70 24.17
C VAL A 340 -0.28 -11.31 22.94
N PRO A 341 -1.55 -11.76 22.82
CA PRO A 341 -2.43 -11.27 21.75
C PRO A 341 -2.52 -9.73 21.80
N GLY A 342 -2.03 -9.07 20.75
CA GLY A 342 -1.95 -7.60 20.66
C GLY A 342 -0.74 -6.96 21.35
N GLY A 343 0.17 -7.76 21.91
CA GLY A 343 1.45 -7.28 22.45
C GLY A 343 2.31 -6.64 21.35
N PRO A 344 3.29 -5.80 21.73
CA PRO A 344 4.21 -5.20 20.78
C PRO A 344 5.03 -6.29 20.11
N ALA A 345 5.19 -6.16 18.79
CA ALA A 345 6.02 -7.05 18.02
C ALA A 345 7.47 -7.01 18.53
N ALA A 346 8.22 -8.10 18.36
CA ALA A 346 9.64 -8.09 18.67
C ALA A 346 10.35 -7.06 17.76
N ARG A 347 11.53 -6.60 18.19
CA ARG A 347 12.31 -5.62 17.42
C ARG A 347 12.59 -6.16 16.02
N GLY A 348 12.05 -5.50 15.00
CA GLY A 348 12.30 -5.85 13.60
C GLY A 348 11.37 -6.91 13.05
N THR A 349 10.27 -7.22 13.75
CA THR A 349 9.26 -8.15 13.26
C THR A 349 8.56 -7.57 12.05
N GLN A 350 8.73 -8.23 10.91
CA GLN A 350 7.95 -8.00 9.71
C GLN A 350 6.50 -8.43 9.97
N VAL A 351 5.55 -7.56 9.63
CA VAL A 351 4.12 -7.76 9.87
C VAL A 351 3.27 -7.63 8.62
N SER A 352 3.81 -7.02 7.57
CA SER A 352 3.19 -6.95 6.26
C SER A 352 4.24 -7.21 5.18
N ARG A 353 3.84 -7.95 4.15
CA ARG A 353 4.61 -8.18 2.92
C ARG A 353 3.66 -8.21 1.73
N LEU A 354 4.07 -7.57 0.65
CA LEU A 354 3.34 -7.57 -0.60
C LEU A 354 4.28 -7.50 -1.81
N GLY A 355 4.10 -8.41 -2.77
CA GLY A 355 4.71 -8.36 -4.09
C GLY A 355 3.65 -8.17 -5.18
N ASN A 356 3.28 -9.27 -5.83
CA ASN A 356 2.16 -9.36 -6.75
C ASN A 356 0.85 -9.05 -6.02
N PRO A 357 -0.05 -8.30 -6.67
CA PRO A 357 -1.35 -8.00 -6.10
C PRO A 357 -2.21 -9.26 -6.01
N LEU A 358 -3.22 -9.23 -5.13
CA LEU A 358 -4.21 -10.30 -4.90
C LEU A 358 -3.64 -11.59 -4.31
N VAL A 359 -2.32 -11.74 -4.16
CA VAL A 359 -1.73 -12.95 -3.58
C VAL A 359 -2.13 -13.10 -2.12
N ASN A 360 -2.02 -12.05 -1.32
CA ASN A 360 -2.43 -12.13 0.08
C ASN A 360 -3.96 -12.27 0.18
N GLU A 361 -4.74 -11.69 -0.73
CA GLU A 361 -6.20 -11.63 -0.70
C GLU A 361 -6.86 -12.96 -1.05
N VAL A 362 -6.56 -13.51 -2.24
CA VAL A 362 -7.31 -14.62 -2.87
C VAL A 362 -6.45 -15.85 -3.21
N VAL A 363 -5.12 -15.76 -3.14
CA VAL A 363 -4.23 -16.92 -3.38
C VAL A 363 -3.88 -17.60 -2.06
N ILE A 364 -3.35 -16.86 -1.09
CA ILE A 364 -2.97 -17.41 0.21
C ILE A 364 -4.22 -17.64 1.06
N GLY A 365 -4.43 -18.91 1.43
CA GLY A 365 -5.52 -19.29 2.32
C GLY A 365 -5.40 -18.63 3.70
N LEU A 366 -6.54 -18.46 4.38
CA LEU A 366 -6.63 -17.69 5.63
C LEU A 366 -5.60 -18.09 6.70
N SER A 367 -5.37 -19.40 6.89
CA SER A 367 -4.39 -19.89 7.87
C SER A 367 -2.92 -19.60 7.50
N GLY A 368 -2.65 -19.30 6.23
CA GLY A 368 -1.32 -19.00 5.70
C GLY A 368 -0.98 -17.51 5.63
N LYS A 369 -1.95 -16.61 5.83
CA LYS A 369 -1.78 -15.15 5.66
C LYS A 369 -0.74 -14.55 6.61
N ASP A 370 -0.85 -14.81 7.92
CA ASP A 370 0.15 -14.31 8.90
C ASP A 370 1.55 -14.91 8.65
N PRO A 371 1.72 -16.24 8.42
CA PRO A 371 2.99 -16.83 8.02
C PRO A 371 3.60 -16.21 6.75
N PHE A 372 2.79 -15.94 5.73
CA PHE A 372 3.24 -15.31 4.48
C PHE A 372 3.70 -13.87 4.71
N ASN A 373 2.93 -13.08 5.46
CA ASN A 373 3.31 -11.70 5.78
C ASN A 373 4.59 -11.61 6.63
N ALA A 374 4.87 -12.63 7.43
CA ALA A 374 6.09 -12.73 8.24
C ALA A 374 7.28 -13.39 7.49
N SER A 375 7.08 -13.94 6.29
CA SER A 375 8.13 -14.65 5.54
C SER A 375 8.90 -13.73 4.59
N GLU A 376 9.97 -14.27 4.02
CA GLU A 376 10.75 -13.64 2.95
C GLU A 376 10.59 -14.43 1.65
N PRO A 377 10.70 -13.80 0.46
CA PRO A 377 10.45 -14.47 -0.82
C PRO A 377 11.27 -15.75 -1.05
N ALA A 378 12.51 -15.79 -0.57
CA ALA A 378 13.37 -16.98 -0.60
C ALA A 378 12.75 -18.23 0.09
N ASN A 379 11.73 -18.06 0.92
CA ASN A 379 11.06 -19.13 1.66
C ASN A 379 9.68 -19.51 1.08
N ASP A 380 9.30 -18.99 -0.10
CA ASP A 380 7.93 -19.13 -0.62
C ASP A 380 7.56 -20.52 -1.12
N ALA A 381 8.52 -21.43 -1.26
CA ALA A 381 8.24 -22.82 -1.62
C ALA A 381 7.20 -23.48 -0.67
N GLN A 382 7.12 -23.02 0.58
CA GLN A 382 6.12 -23.47 1.55
C GLN A 382 4.66 -23.11 1.16
N PHE A 383 4.46 -22.13 0.28
CA PHE A 383 3.15 -21.66 -0.18
C PHE A 383 2.81 -22.14 -1.61
N LEU A 384 3.69 -22.92 -2.26
CA LEU A 384 3.55 -23.35 -3.66
C LEU A 384 2.22 -24.08 -3.95
N GLY A 385 1.66 -24.77 -2.95
CA GLY A 385 0.37 -25.43 -3.05
C GLY A 385 -0.77 -24.47 -3.44
N TYR A 386 -0.77 -23.24 -2.89
CA TYR A 386 -1.79 -22.23 -3.19
C TYR A 386 -1.75 -21.76 -4.65
N VAL A 387 -0.56 -21.70 -5.26
CA VAL A 387 -0.38 -21.28 -6.65
C VAL A 387 -0.68 -22.43 -7.62
N THR A 388 -0.20 -23.63 -7.31
CA THR A 388 -0.36 -24.80 -8.20
C THR A 388 -1.75 -25.41 -8.14
N HIS A 389 -2.46 -25.25 -7.04
CA HIS A 389 -3.82 -25.75 -6.80
C HIS A 389 -4.70 -24.62 -6.26
N PRO A 390 -4.97 -23.58 -7.07
CA PRO A 390 -5.69 -22.40 -6.61
C PRO A 390 -7.14 -22.77 -6.26
N THR A 391 -7.60 -22.31 -5.10
CA THR A 391 -8.98 -22.52 -4.67
C THR A 391 -9.96 -21.65 -5.43
N PHE A 392 -9.51 -20.49 -5.92
CA PHE A 392 -10.38 -19.48 -6.53
C PHE A 392 -11.17 -20.00 -7.75
N PRO A 393 -10.56 -20.68 -8.76
CA PRO A 393 -11.34 -21.27 -9.86
C PRO A 393 -12.36 -22.32 -9.42
N VAL A 394 -12.09 -23.06 -8.35
CA VAL A 394 -13.05 -24.03 -7.79
C VAL A 394 -14.23 -23.32 -7.13
N ILE A 395 -14.00 -22.17 -6.50
CA ILE A 395 -15.09 -21.33 -5.96
C ILE A 395 -15.92 -20.75 -7.11
N ILE A 396 -15.29 -20.24 -8.17
CA ILE A 396 -15.98 -19.76 -9.36
C ILE A 396 -16.85 -20.87 -9.99
N GLN A 397 -16.35 -22.11 -10.05
CA GLN A 397 -17.17 -23.25 -10.46
C GLN A 397 -18.41 -23.46 -9.59
N ALA A 398 -18.24 -23.44 -8.27
CA ALA A 398 -19.33 -23.70 -7.33
C ALA A 398 -20.43 -22.64 -7.41
N LEU A 399 -20.06 -21.38 -7.67
CA LEU A 399 -20.98 -20.25 -7.69
C LEU A 399 -21.58 -19.98 -9.08
N PHE A 400 -20.81 -20.22 -10.15
CA PHE A 400 -21.16 -19.78 -11.51
C PHE A 400 -21.17 -20.91 -12.56
N GLY A 401 -20.79 -22.13 -12.19
CA GLY A 401 -20.82 -23.29 -13.08
C GLY A 401 -19.71 -23.32 -14.13
N VAL A 402 -18.68 -22.47 -14.01
CA VAL A 402 -17.51 -22.43 -14.90
C VAL A 402 -16.53 -23.53 -14.50
N ALA A 403 -16.17 -24.42 -15.42
CA ALA A 403 -15.23 -25.49 -15.10
C ALA A 403 -13.82 -24.94 -14.86
N PRO A 404 -13.16 -25.29 -13.74
CA PRO A 404 -11.84 -24.79 -13.42
C PRO A 404 -10.80 -25.42 -14.35
N PRO A 405 -9.70 -24.72 -14.68
CA PRO A 405 -8.63 -25.31 -15.47
C PRO A 405 -7.96 -26.48 -14.73
N PRO A 406 -7.41 -27.48 -15.46
CA PRO A 406 -6.68 -28.59 -14.86
C PRO A 406 -5.51 -28.14 -13.98
N THR A 407 -5.29 -28.84 -12.87
CA THR A 407 -4.11 -28.69 -11.99
C THR A 407 -3.06 -29.77 -12.30
N PRO A 408 -1.77 -29.53 -12.00
CA PRO A 408 -1.20 -28.32 -11.40
C PRO A 408 -1.10 -27.14 -12.38
N ARG A 409 -1.32 -25.93 -11.86
CA ARG A 409 -1.30 -24.66 -12.61
C ARG A 409 0.12 -24.09 -12.76
N ASN A 410 0.92 -24.73 -13.60
CA ASN A 410 2.30 -24.30 -13.88
C ASN A 410 2.39 -22.95 -14.60
N ASP A 411 1.34 -22.55 -15.31
CA ASP A 411 1.21 -21.22 -15.89
C ASP A 411 1.13 -20.13 -14.81
N LEU A 412 0.44 -20.40 -13.69
CA LEU A 412 0.40 -19.47 -12.54
C LEU A 412 1.74 -19.38 -11.82
N VAL A 413 2.55 -20.44 -11.81
CA VAL A 413 3.93 -20.39 -11.30
C VAL A 413 4.77 -19.39 -12.11
N GLN A 414 4.57 -19.34 -13.43
CA GLN A 414 5.26 -18.35 -14.28
C GLN A 414 4.81 -16.93 -13.99
N VAL A 415 3.52 -16.70 -13.82
CA VAL A 415 2.99 -15.35 -13.56
C VAL A 415 3.39 -14.84 -12.18
N PHE A 416 3.21 -15.64 -11.13
CA PHE A 416 3.38 -15.18 -9.75
C PHE A 416 4.76 -15.42 -9.15
N LEU A 417 5.53 -16.42 -9.64
CA LEU A 417 6.73 -16.88 -8.94
C LEU A 417 8.02 -16.73 -9.75
N THR A 418 8.02 -17.10 -11.03
CA THR A 418 9.26 -17.14 -11.82
C THR A 418 9.40 -16.03 -12.86
N GLY A 419 8.33 -15.32 -13.18
CA GLY A 419 8.25 -14.54 -14.40
C GLY A 419 8.01 -15.42 -15.63
N VAL A 420 7.52 -14.79 -16.69
CA VAL A 420 7.19 -15.40 -17.97
C VAL A 420 8.44 -15.43 -18.85
N PRO A 421 8.82 -16.60 -19.41
CA PRO A 421 9.99 -16.72 -20.30
C PRO A 421 9.93 -15.73 -21.46
N GLY A 422 11.04 -15.02 -21.70
CA GLY A 422 11.15 -14.01 -22.76
C GLY A 422 10.46 -12.67 -22.47
N VAL A 423 9.75 -12.55 -21.34
CA VAL A 423 9.12 -11.30 -20.90
C VAL A 423 9.88 -10.73 -19.70
N ASN A 424 9.85 -11.42 -18.56
CA ASN A 424 10.37 -10.93 -17.28
C ASN A 424 10.90 -12.04 -16.34
N GLN A 425 11.29 -13.18 -16.88
CA GLN A 425 11.97 -14.23 -16.13
C GLN A 425 13.48 -13.91 -16.01
N PRO A 426 14.06 -13.77 -14.80
CA PRO A 426 15.50 -13.57 -14.62
C PRO A 426 16.26 -14.88 -14.86
N ALA A 427 17.55 -14.78 -15.16
CA ALA A 427 18.39 -15.94 -15.49
C ALA A 427 18.57 -16.92 -14.32
N GLY A 428 18.73 -16.38 -13.09
CA GLY A 428 18.97 -17.15 -11.86
C GLY A 428 17.72 -17.53 -11.07
N VAL A 429 16.55 -17.53 -11.71
CA VAL A 429 15.27 -17.46 -10.99
C VAL A 429 15.05 -18.55 -9.95
N VAL A 430 14.78 -18.12 -8.72
CA VAL A 430 14.18 -18.89 -7.65
C VAL A 430 12.68 -18.56 -7.60
N PRO A 431 11.77 -19.55 -7.72
CA PRO A 431 10.33 -19.31 -7.65
C PRO A 431 9.94 -18.61 -6.33
N SER A 432 9.43 -17.39 -6.43
CA SER A 432 9.17 -16.52 -5.29
C SER A 432 8.19 -15.41 -5.62
N GLU A 433 7.33 -15.07 -4.67
CA GLU A 433 6.28 -14.07 -4.78
C GLU A 433 6.90 -12.65 -4.70
N MET A 434 6.98 -12.00 -5.87
CA MET A 434 7.41 -10.61 -6.06
C MET A 434 6.98 -10.12 -7.44
N LEU A 435 6.83 -8.80 -7.62
CA LEU A 435 6.71 -8.24 -8.97
C LEU A 435 8.04 -8.40 -9.71
N ARG A 436 8.02 -8.69 -11.01
CA ARG A 436 9.22 -8.80 -11.85
C ARG A 436 9.14 -7.89 -13.06
N LEU A 437 10.12 -7.01 -13.24
CA LEU A 437 10.19 -6.05 -14.33
C LEU A 437 11.46 -6.25 -15.16
N ASN A 438 11.29 -6.54 -16.44
CA ASN A 438 12.34 -6.40 -17.44
C ASN A 438 12.49 -4.92 -17.83
N THR A 439 13.54 -4.29 -17.33
CA THR A 439 13.82 -2.87 -17.53
C THR A 439 14.24 -2.52 -18.97
N SER A 440 14.57 -3.52 -19.79
CA SER A 440 14.88 -3.33 -21.21
C SER A 440 13.63 -3.16 -22.08
N THR A 441 12.45 -3.56 -21.58
CA THR A 441 11.18 -3.34 -22.28
C THR A 441 10.88 -1.84 -22.39
N THR A 442 10.46 -1.41 -23.58
CA THR A 442 10.10 -0.01 -23.83
C THR A 442 8.87 0.37 -23.02
N ALA A 443 8.95 1.48 -22.27
CA ALA A 443 7.79 2.03 -21.58
C ALA A 443 6.73 2.45 -22.60
N VAL A 444 5.48 2.05 -22.38
CA VAL A 444 4.34 2.49 -23.19
C VAL A 444 3.77 3.75 -22.55
N ALA A 445 3.65 4.81 -23.36
CA ALA A 445 3.04 6.07 -22.92
C ALA A 445 1.61 5.80 -22.44
N ALA A 446 1.17 6.47 -21.38
CA ALA A 446 -0.07 6.09 -20.69
C ALA A 446 -1.35 6.09 -21.57
N GLY A 447 -1.35 6.77 -22.72
CA GLY A 447 -2.50 6.77 -23.65
C GLY A 447 -2.56 5.60 -24.62
N ALA A 448 -1.46 4.85 -24.69
CA ALA A 448 -1.33 3.67 -25.53
C ALA A 448 -1.28 2.39 -24.68
N GLN A 449 -1.35 2.51 -23.34
CA GLN A 449 -1.34 1.35 -22.45
C GLN A 449 -2.62 0.56 -22.62
N ASN A 450 -2.50 -0.76 -22.71
CA ASN A 450 -3.63 -1.66 -22.59
C ASN A 450 -3.78 -2.05 -21.12
N SER A 451 -4.98 -1.83 -20.54
CA SER A 451 -5.24 -2.16 -19.14
C SER A 451 -5.11 -3.66 -18.86
N LEU A 452 -5.25 -4.53 -19.87
CA LEU A 452 -5.02 -5.97 -19.74
C LEU A 452 -3.54 -6.38 -19.84
N GLY A 453 -2.60 -5.42 -19.91
CA GLY A 453 -1.17 -5.69 -19.93
C GLY A 453 -0.77 -6.73 -20.99
N VAL A 454 0.03 -7.73 -20.59
CA VAL A 454 0.58 -8.74 -21.50
C VAL A 454 -0.51 -9.54 -22.21
N ILE A 455 -1.60 -9.91 -21.53
CA ILE A 455 -2.71 -10.65 -22.16
C ILE A 455 -3.54 -9.77 -23.11
N GLY A 456 -3.40 -8.44 -23.01
CA GLY A 456 -3.88 -7.45 -23.97
C GLY A 456 -2.92 -7.12 -25.11
N GLY A 457 -1.75 -7.79 -25.18
CA GLY A 457 -0.72 -7.54 -26.18
C GLY A 457 0.27 -6.41 -25.83
N ASP A 458 0.18 -5.84 -24.63
CA ASP A 458 1.06 -4.79 -24.13
C ASP A 458 2.12 -5.38 -23.18
N THR A 459 3.31 -5.65 -23.71
CA THR A 459 4.41 -6.28 -22.95
C THR A 459 5.04 -5.39 -21.88
N ALA A 460 4.67 -4.11 -21.80
CA ALA A 460 5.11 -3.20 -20.75
C ALA A 460 4.16 -3.15 -19.54
N GLY A 461 3.02 -3.85 -19.61
CA GLY A 461 2.08 -4.02 -18.49
C GLY A 461 2.24 -5.32 -17.75
N TYR A 462 1.40 -5.53 -16.74
CA TYR A 462 1.41 -6.73 -15.89
C TYR A 462 1.36 -8.04 -16.72
N PRO A 463 2.17 -9.08 -16.38
CA PRO A 463 3.04 -9.17 -15.20
C PRO A 463 4.46 -8.58 -15.36
N ASN A 464 4.80 -7.90 -16.47
CA ASN A 464 6.11 -7.26 -16.62
C ASN A 464 6.19 -5.96 -15.82
N GLY A 465 6.34 -6.10 -14.50
CA GLY A 465 6.03 -5.07 -13.55
C GLY A 465 4.53 -4.92 -13.36
N ARG A 466 4.12 -3.78 -12.81
CA ARG A 466 2.71 -3.39 -12.66
C ARG A 466 2.63 -1.88 -12.77
N ARG A 467 1.87 -1.40 -13.74
CA ARG A 467 1.54 0.02 -13.88
C ARG A 467 0.25 0.32 -13.12
N PRO A 468 0.04 1.58 -12.72
CA PRO A 468 -1.20 1.94 -12.08
C PRO A 468 -2.44 1.60 -12.91
N GLY A 469 -2.37 1.81 -14.24
CA GLY A 469 -3.45 1.53 -15.19
C GLY A 469 -3.72 0.06 -15.54
N ASP A 470 -2.96 -0.89 -14.99
CA ASP A 470 -3.20 -2.31 -15.27
C ASP A 470 -4.41 -2.81 -14.45
N ASP A 471 -5.36 -3.45 -15.12
CA ASP A 471 -6.57 -4.05 -14.54
C ASP A 471 -6.25 -5.37 -13.87
N ILE A 472 -5.70 -5.28 -12.68
CA ILE A 472 -5.20 -6.46 -12.00
C ILE A 472 -6.27 -7.49 -11.71
N VAL A 473 -7.51 -7.07 -11.38
CA VAL A 473 -8.57 -8.00 -11.02
C VAL A 473 -9.02 -8.77 -12.24
N ASP A 474 -9.30 -8.07 -13.36
CA ASP A 474 -9.64 -8.71 -14.63
C ASP A 474 -8.51 -9.61 -15.15
N ILE A 475 -7.26 -9.13 -15.12
CA ILE A 475 -6.11 -9.92 -15.58
C ILE A 475 -5.98 -11.18 -14.73
N THR A 476 -6.00 -11.03 -13.40
CA THR A 476 -5.80 -12.15 -12.48
C THR A 476 -6.92 -13.17 -12.58
N LEU A 477 -8.18 -12.73 -12.68
CA LEU A 477 -9.33 -13.61 -12.83
C LEU A 477 -9.26 -14.38 -14.16
N ARG A 478 -8.93 -13.73 -15.29
CA ARG A 478 -8.78 -14.42 -16.59
C ARG A 478 -7.61 -15.39 -16.61
N VAL A 479 -6.49 -15.02 -15.98
CA VAL A 479 -5.32 -15.89 -15.81
C VAL A 479 -5.65 -17.07 -14.91
N ALA A 480 -6.33 -16.86 -13.79
CA ALA A 480 -6.80 -17.90 -12.88
C ALA A 480 -7.83 -18.83 -13.57
N GLU A 481 -8.66 -18.34 -14.47
CA GLU A 481 -9.58 -19.16 -15.27
C GLU A 481 -8.93 -19.79 -16.53
N GLY A 482 -7.62 -19.61 -16.71
CA GLY A 482 -6.86 -20.39 -17.68
C GLY A 482 -6.76 -19.78 -19.08
N ILE A 483 -6.83 -18.45 -19.23
CA ILE A 483 -6.62 -17.78 -20.53
C ILE A 483 -5.28 -18.18 -21.18
N LEU A 484 -4.25 -18.43 -20.37
CA LEU A 484 -2.91 -18.85 -20.81
C LEU A 484 -2.86 -20.30 -21.32
N LEU A 485 -3.88 -21.10 -21.00
CA LEU A 485 -4.02 -22.49 -21.43
C LEU A 485 -4.96 -22.62 -22.64
N SER A 486 -5.60 -21.53 -23.07
CA SER A 486 -6.61 -21.55 -24.13
C SER A 486 -5.95 -21.65 -25.52
N PRO A 487 -6.28 -22.69 -26.32
CA PRO A 487 -5.76 -22.83 -27.68
C PRO A 487 -6.38 -21.83 -28.68
N THR A 488 -7.45 -21.11 -28.28
CA THR A 488 -8.14 -20.12 -29.12
C THR A 488 -8.34 -18.80 -28.36
N PRO A 489 -7.32 -17.91 -28.34
CA PRO A 489 -7.30 -16.67 -27.57
C PRO A 489 -8.52 -15.74 -27.77
N GLY A 490 -9.15 -15.75 -28.95
CA GLY A 490 -10.31 -14.91 -29.25
C GLY A 490 -11.67 -15.41 -28.73
N THR A 491 -11.72 -16.60 -28.11
CA THR A 491 -12.96 -17.23 -27.62
C THR A 491 -13.03 -17.34 -26.10
N PHE A 492 -11.95 -16.94 -25.42
CA PHE A 492 -11.88 -17.05 -23.97
C PHE A 492 -12.85 -16.06 -23.30
N PRO A 493 -13.61 -16.47 -22.26
CA PRO A 493 -14.54 -15.57 -21.60
C PRO A 493 -13.82 -14.34 -21.02
N LYS A 494 -14.48 -13.18 -21.12
CA LYS A 494 -13.98 -11.92 -20.55
C LYS A 494 -14.32 -11.88 -19.07
N PHE A 495 -13.70 -12.77 -18.28
CA PHE A 495 -13.95 -12.76 -16.86
C PHE A 495 -13.58 -11.41 -16.25
N THR A 496 -14.43 -10.91 -15.37
CA THR A 496 -14.31 -9.57 -14.78
C THR A 496 -14.89 -9.51 -13.36
N ASP A 497 -14.52 -8.52 -12.56
CA ASP A 497 -15.32 -8.14 -11.37
C ASP A 497 -16.35 -7.05 -11.68
N GLY A 498 -16.38 -6.57 -12.93
CA GLY A 498 -17.24 -5.50 -13.43
C GLY A 498 -16.83 -4.12 -12.93
N ALA A 499 -15.84 -4.01 -12.04
CA ALA A 499 -15.48 -2.76 -11.42
C ALA A 499 -14.94 -1.80 -12.47
N PHE A 500 -15.55 -0.64 -12.56
CA PHE A 500 -15.25 0.32 -13.61
C PHE A 500 -13.76 0.72 -13.61
N ASN A 501 -12.96 0.13 -14.51
CA ASN A 501 -11.56 0.46 -14.64
C ASN A 501 -11.41 1.60 -15.62
N ASN A 502 -11.34 2.76 -15.01
CA ASN A 502 -11.41 3.99 -15.71
C ASN A 502 -10.07 4.48 -16.24
N ALA A 503 -9.25 3.59 -16.80
CA ALA A 503 -8.11 3.96 -17.63
C ALA A 503 -8.52 4.85 -18.84
N THR A 504 -9.83 5.09 -19.04
CA THR A 504 -10.43 5.96 -20.07
C THR A 504 -11.30 7.14 -19.55
N ILE A 505 -11.40 7.42 -18.23
CA ILE A 505 -11.92 8.70 -17.65
C ILE A 505 -10.94 9.38 -16.65
N ALA A 506 -10.76 10.69 -16.79
CA ALA A 506 -9.84 11.62 -16.13
C ALA A 506 -10.65 12.63 -15.33
N TYR A 507 -9.88 13.36 -14.57
CA TYR A 507 -10.24 14.61 -13.95
C TYR A 507 -9.34 15.64 -14.60
N ASP A 508 -9.74 16.91 -14.60
CA ASP A 508 -8.75 17.96 -14.86
C ASP A 508 -7.57 17.84 -13.84
N PRO A 509 -6.44 18.53 -14.03
CA PRO A 509 -5.32 18.56 -13.08
C PRO A 509 -5.70 18.95 -11.63
N ASP A 510 -6.97 19.27 -11.42
CA ASP A 510 -7.60 20.00 -10.34
C ASP A 510 -8.71 19.19 -9.64
N GLY A 511 -9.08 18.00 -10.17
CA GLY A 511 -10.02 17.06 -9.56
C GLY A 511 -11.51 17.20 -9.97
N ASN A 512 -11.85 18.02 -10.96
CA ASN A 512 -13.23 18.18 -11.46
C ASN A 512 -13.57 17.19 -12.58
N ILE A 513 -14.87 16.86 -12.68
CA ILE A 513 -15.44 16.02 -13.75
C ILE A 513 -15.87 16.94 -14.88
N THR A 514 -15.22 16.88 -16.05
CA THR A 514 -15.62 17.66 -17.23
C THR A 514 -15.71 16.80 -18.49
N GLY A 515 -16.93 16.54 -18.97
CA GLY A 515 -17.20 16.17 -20.37
C GLY A 515 -16.85 14.74 -20.83
N ASN A 516 -17.31 14.39 -22.02
CA ASN A 516 -17.23 13.07 -22.64
C ASN A 516 -16.04 13.01 -23.63
N ALA A 517 -14.91 12.39 -23.22
CA ALA A 517 -13.92 11.63 -24.01
C ALA A 517 -12.48 11.67 -23.41
N SER A 518 -11.92 10.47 -23.13
CA SER A 518 -10.47 10.11 -23.05
C SER A 518 -9.60 10.67 -21.92
N PHE A 519 -9.49 9.89 -20.85
CA PHE A 519 -9.51 10.46 -19.51
C PHE A 519 -8.82 9.28 -18.66
N ARG A 520 -8.00 9.46 -17.60
CA ARG A 520 -7.21 8.38 -16.92
C ARG A 520 -7.27 8.43 -15.38
N LEU A 521 -7.37 7.26 -14.73
CA LEU A 521 -7.21 7.07 -13.27
C LEU A 521 -5.82 7.48 -12.73
N PHE A 522 -4.86 7.78 -13.59
CA PHE A 522 -3.45 7.99 -13.22
C PHE A 522 -2.83 9.15 -13.98
N ARG A 523 -1.78 9.74 -13.40
CA ARG A 523 -1.02 10.84 -13.97
C ARG A 523 0.04 10.33 -14.93
N ASP A 524 0.45 11.20 -15.85
CA ASP A 524 1.56 10.95 -16.80
C ASP A 524 2.93 11.40 -16.25
N THR A 525 2.95 11.87 -15.00
CA THR A 525 4.13 12.43 -14.32
C THR A 525 4.24 11.89 -12.91
N PHE A 526 5.47 11.75 -12.42
CA PHE A 526 5.74 11.31 -11.05
C PHE A 526 4.99 12.17 -10.01
N PRO A 527 4.33 11.56 -9.00
CA PRO A 527 4.39 10.15 -8.60
C PRO A 527 3.32 9.23 -9.24
N TYR A 528 2.77 9.61 -10.40
CA TYR A 528 1.86 8.82 -11.24
C TYR A 528 0.47 8.50 -10.65
N LEU A 529 0.27 8.63 -9.34
CA LEU A 529 -1.06 8.55 -8.69
C LEU A 529 -1.75 9.91 -8.61
N ASN A 530 -3.08 9.89 -8.65
CA ASN A 530 -3.91 11.09 -8.64
C ASN A 530 -3.87 11.85 -7.30
N THR A 531 -4.24 13.13 -7.37
CA THR A 531 -4.47 14.00 -6.21
C THR A 531 -5.40 13.32 -5.22
N PRO A 532 -5.10 13.31 -3.91
CA PRO A 532 -6.04 12.80 -2.93
C PRO A 532 -7.34 13.61 -2.94
N LEU A 533 -8.44 12.94 -2.65
CA LEU A 533 -9.78 13.50 -2.51
C LEU A 533 -9.84 14.48 -1.32
N SER A 534 -10.66 15.53 -1.48
CA SER A 534 -10.89 16.55 -0.45
C SER A 534 -12.08 16.18 0.44
N PRO A 535 -12.05 16.50 1.76
CA PRO A 535 -13.24 16.47 2.60
C PRO A 535 -14.25 17.58 2.30
N SER A 536 -13.84 18.65 1.61
CA SER A 536 -14.76 19.74 1.27
C SER A 536 -15.77 19.24 0.24
N PRO A 537 -17.09 19.28 0.53
CA PRO A 537 -18.09 18.63 -0.29
C PRO A 537 -18.13 19.22 -1.71
N LYS A 538 -18.42 18.38 -2.70
CA LYS A 538 -19.08 18.88 -3.91
C LYS A 538 -20.44 19.45 -3.49
N PRO A 539 -20.80 20.68 -3.90
CA PRO A 539 -22.10 21.24 -3.56
C PRO A 539 -23.18 20.58 -4.42
N THR A 540 -23.72 19.43 -4.00
CA THR A 540 -25.06 18.96 -4.43
C THR A 540 -25.62 17.96 -3.42
N HIS A 541 -26.16 18.46 -2.31
CA HIS A 541 -27.43 17.90 -1.83
C HIS A 541 -28.53 18.69 -2.54
N GLN A 542 -29.14 18.09 -3.55
CA GLN A 542 -30.54 18.29 -3.88
C GLN A 542 -31.24 16.95 -3.77
#